data_AF-A0A2G7FQC3-F1
#
_entry.id   AF-A0A2G7FQC3-F1
#
_cell.length_a   1.000
_cell.length_b   1.000
_cell.length_c   1.000
_cell.angle_alpha   90.00
_cell.angle_beta   90.00
_cell.angle_gamma   90.00
#
_symmetry.space_group_name_H-M   'P 1'
#
loop_
_entity.id
_entity.type
_entity.pdbx_description
1 polymer ?
#
loop_
_entity_poly.entity_id
_entity_poly.type
_entity_poly.pdbx_seq_one_letter_code
_entity_poly.pdbx_strand_id
1 'polypeptide(L)'
;MPARGNHQWLAQISEQHAHKSSVSPNIIHDTCAGVHPKGAIPDAHIRPKSRADCLQPNPAVRPISRRQSDRRGEEESLGLWRKEGRNSSFHHLTKNERHILGGVEYQAVCLLVRIVLTYLVMWQLLGGLGLGAYIATKKAVTTETNGVNAWWAGIFFAVSAFNNSGMSLVDANMVPFQSSIYMLITMGLLILAGNTCYPIFLRCILYILLHMLPENDYFAHYRHTLRFLLDHPRRCYTNLFPSRHTWWLLCAVLVLNGLDWAAFEVLNIDNPSINRIPPGPRALDGLFQALCVRTGGFYIVAISSLQIGTQVIYVVMMYIAVYPVVITMRSSNVYEERSLGIYAGEPTPKPNHQQEKSPKTVPSSRLYFVKQQLHVQLAYDIWWLALAVIIISTVEAGSFTRDPVVYSVFNIIFETISAYGCVGITTGLPDQAYSFSGGWHSLSKVVLCAVMLRGRHRSLPVAIDKAIMLPGDYLERVEEEDAYIRMERSLEQGHGNV
;
A
#
# COMPACT_ATOMS: atom_id res chain seq x y z
N MET A 1 -39.40 -28.51 -34.98
CA MET A 1 -40.30 -27.50 -35.59
C MET A 1 -41.74 -27.88 -35.25
N PRO A 2 -42.68 -26.93 -35.08
CA PRO A 2 -42.59 -25.58 -34.49
C PRO A 2 -43.54 -25.53 -33.24
N ALA A 3 -44.12 -24.44 -32.70
CA ALA A 3 -44.04 -22.99 -32.93
C ALA A 3 -44.35 -22.19 -31.64
N ARG A 4 -43.80 -20.97 -31.54
CA ARG A 4 -44.37 -19.71 -30.98
C ARG A 4 -45.08 -19.67 -29.61
N GLY A 5 -44.64 -18.73 -28.77
CA GLY A 5 -45.55 -17.98 -27.89
C GLY A 5 -44.98 -17.37 -26.60
N ASN A 6 -44.03 -16.42 -26.66
CA ASN A 6 -43.84 -15.37 -25.64
C ASN A 6 -42.78 -14.32 -26.04
N HIS A 7 -43.15 -13.38 -26.91
CA HIS A 7 -42.40 -12.14 -27.15
C HIS A 7 -43.33 -10.94 -26.89
N GLN A 8 -43.44 -10.52 -25.63
CA GLN A 8 -44.14 -9.28 -25.27
C GLN A 8 -43.44 -8.44 -24.19
N TRP A 9 -42.49 -9.01 -23.44
CA TRP A 9 -41.73 -8.27 -22.41
C TRP A 9 -40.46 -7.56 -22.91
N LEU A 10 -39.98 -7.86 -24.13
CA LEU A 10 -38.80 -7.22 -24.73
C LEU A 10 -39.13 -5.98 -25.57
N ALA A 11 -40.39 -5.73 -25.90
CA ALA A 11 -40.80 -4.58 -26.71
C ALA A 11 -40.73 -3.26 -25.95
N GLN A 12 -41.06 -3.25 -24.65
CA GLN A 12 -41.23 -2.03 -23.86
C GLN A 12 -39.93 -1.34 -23.42
N ILE A 13 -38.77 -2.00 -23.55
CA ILE A 13 -37.45 -1.43 -23.20
C ILE A 13 -36.78 -0.76 -24.44
N SER A 14 -37.22 -1.10 -25.65
CA SER A 14 -36.67 -0.53 -26.89
C SER A 14 -37.17 0.90 -27.19
N GLU A 15 -38.31 1.33 -26.64
CA GLU A 15 -38.94 2.60 -27.03
C GLU A 15 -38.43 3.84 -26.27
N GLN A 16 -37.80 3.69 -25.09
CA GLN A 16 -37.27 4.86 -24.36
C GLN A 16 -35.87 5.33 -24.82
N HIS A 17 -35.13 4.54 -25.60
CA HIS A 17 -33.83 4.94 -26.15
C HIS A 17 -33.90 5.53 -27.57
N ALA A 18 -35.08 5.63 -28.18
CA ALA A 18 -35.25 6.02 -29.58
C ALA A 18 -35.25 7.55 -29.85
N HIS A 19 -35.26 8.41 -28.82
CA HIS A 19 -35.24 9.87 -29.01
C HIS A 19 -33.91 10.52 -28.60
N LYS A 20 -33.09 10.78 -29.63
CA LYS A 20 -31.95 11.74 -29.75
C LYS A 20 -30.62 11.13 -30.23
N SER A 21 -30.67 10.35 -31.30
CA SER A 21 -29.51 10.05 -32.16
C SER A 21 -29.88 10.12 -33.65
N SER A 22 -29.93 11.35 -34.18
CA SER A 22 -29.92 11.68 -35.61
C SER A 22 -29.26 13.06 -35.75
N VAL A 23 -28.56 13.42 -36.83
CA VAL A 23 -28.58 12.92 -38.21
C VAL A 23 -27.15 12.68 -38.73
N SER A 24 -27.00 11.75 -39.69
CA SER A 24 -25.73 11.38 -40.32
C SER A 24 -25.54 12.06 -41.71
N PRO A 25 -24.81 11.54 -42.71
CA PRO A 25 -23.77 12.34 -43.36
C PRO A 25 -24.05 12.66 -44.84
N ASN A 26 -23.14 13.38 -45.50
CA ASN A 26 -22.70 12.99 -46.85
C ASN A 26 -21.34 13.59 -47.24
N ILE A 27 -20.71 12.93 -48.21
CA ILE A 27 -19.36 13.15 -48.73
C ILE A 27 -19.49 13.78 -50.14
N ILE A 28 -18.40 14.38 -50.66
CA ILE A 28 -17.93 14.36 -52.08
C ILE A 28 -17.63 15.74 -52.75
N HIS A 29 -16.39 15.82 -53.28
CA HIS A 29 -15.78 16.62 -54.37
C HIS A 29 -15.48 18.13 -54.33
N ASP A 30 -14.34 18.37 -55.00
CA ASP A 30 -13.70 19.59 -55.48
C ASP A 30 -14.54 20.40 -56.49
N THR A 31 -14.34 21.72 -56.57
CA THR A 31 -13.62 22.40 -57.69
C THR A 31 -13.65 23.94 -57.57
N CYS A 32 -12.79 24.61 -58.34
CA CYS A 32 -12.56 26.06 -58.34
C CYS A 32 -13.66 26.89 -59.02
N ALA A 33 -13.87 28.15 -58.59
CA ALA A 33 -13.84 29.34 -59.45
C ALA A 33 -13.97 30.64 -58.61
N GLY A 34 -13.23 31.69 -58.97
CA GLY A 34 -13.10 32.92 -58.16
C GLY A 34 -14.18 33.99 -58.33
N VAL A 35 -13.96 35.15 -57.69
CA VAL A 35 -14.29 36.52 -58.17
C VAL A 35 -13.46 37.54 -57.36
N HIS A 36 -12.90 38.55 -58.06
CA HIS A 36 -12.14 39.70 -57.52
C HIS A 36 -13.05 40.93 -57.28
N PRO A 37 -12.67 41.90 -56.41
CA PRO A 37 -11.91 43.11 -56.85
C PRO A 37 -10.72 43.47 -55.91
N LYS A 38 -9.54 43.87 -56.42
CA LYS A 38 -9.03 45.24 -56.72
C LYS A 38 -8.93 46.19 -55.49
N GLY A 39 -7.79 46.82 -55.16
CA GLY A 39 -6.42 46.83 -55.73
C GLY A 39 -5.37 47.26 -54.65
N ALA A 40 -4.10 46.85 -54.75
CA ALA A 40 -2.96 47.54 -55.42
C ALA A 40 -2.39 48.72 -54.57
N ILE A 41 -1.07 48.98 -54.43
CA ILE A 41 0.10 48.69 -55.30
C ILE A 41 1.36 48.30 -54.44
N PRO A 42 2.64 48.29 -54.91
CA PRO A 42 3.53 47.11 -54.90
C PRO A 42 4.66 47.22 -53.82
N ASP A 43 5.80 46.50 -53.80
CA ASP A 43 6.49 45.64 -54.79
C ASP A 43 7.41 44.58 -54.11
N ALA A 44 8.06 43.71 -54.90
CA ALA A 44 9.03 42.73 -54.43
C ALA A 44 10.10 42.40 -55.49
N HIS A 45 11.36 42.25 -55.05
CA HIS A 45 12.42 41.65 -55.87
C HIS A 45 13.27 40.64 -55.09
N ILE A 46 13.14 39.37 -55.48
CA ILE A 46 14.08 38.28 -55.17
C ILE A 46 14.51 37.66 -56.51
N ARG A 47 15.81 37.48 -56.71
CA ARG A 47 16.35 36.48 -57.66
C ARG A 47 17.21 35.48 -56.89
N PRO A 48 17.20 34.19 -57.26
CA PRO A 48 17.98 33.16 -56.58
C PRO A 48 19.44 33.16 -57.08
N LYS A 49 20.34 32.58 -56.28
CA LYS A 49 21.66 32.11 -56.75
C LYS A 49 21.89 30.64 -56.40
N SER A 50 22.69 30.02 -57.24
CA SER A 50 22.79 28.57 -57.44
C SER A 50 23.64 27.83 -56.42
N ARG A 51 23.33 26.54 -56.29
CA ARG A 51 24.07 25.52 -55.54
C ARG A 51 25.26 25.02 -56.35
N ALA A 52 26.43 25.62 -56.19
CA ALA A 52 27.72 25.05 -56.57
C ALA A 52 28.85 25.81 -55.85
N ASP A 53 29.38 25.21 -54.77
CA ASP A 53 30.81 24.96 -54.60
C ASP A 53 31.05 24.28 -53.24
N CYS A 54 31.72 23.14 -53.28
CA CYS A 54 32.08 22.36 -52.11
C CYS A 54 33.58 22.46 -51.82
N LEU A 55 33.95 22.12 -50.59
CA LEU A 55 35.31 21.83 -50.12
C LEU A 55 36.29 23.02 -50.04
N GLN A 56 36.53 23.52 -48.82
CA GLN A 56 37.75 23.18 -48.09
C GLN A 56 37.58 23.39 -46.57
N PRO A 57 38.36 22.70 -45.70
CA PRO A 57 38.12 22.65 -44.25
C PRO A 57 38.91 23.74 -43.50
N ASN A 58 38.34 24.26 -42.40
CA ASN A 58 39.03 25.20 -41.51
C ASN A 58 39.02 24.67 -40.04
N PRO A 59 40.17 24.43 -39.39
CA PRO A 59 40.23 23.68 -38.13
C PRO A 59 40.32 24.57 -36.88
N ALA A 60 39.20 24.86 -36.21
CA ALA A 60 39.21 25.41 -34.83
C ALA A 60 37.86 25.33 -34.10
N VAL A 61 37.42 24.15 -33.64
CA VAL A 61 36.35 24.04 -32.63
C VAL A 61 36.74 23.01 -31.56
N ARG A 62 37.12 23.47 -30.36
CA ARG A 62 37.32 22.62 -29.18
C ARG A 62 35.94 22.32 -28.53
N PRO A 63 35.51 21.05 -28.37
CA PRO A 63 34.21 20.72 -27.80
C PRO A 63 34.28 20.49 -26.28
N ILE A 64 34.71 21.50 -25.50
CA ILE A 64 34.77 21.40 -24.02
C ILE A 64 34.26 22.71 -23.38
N SER A 65 32.95 22.79 -23.14
CA SER A 65 32.32 23.81 -22.29
C SER A 65 30.84 23.47 -21.99
N ARG A 66 30.06 23.19 -23.05
CA ARG A 66 28.58 23.06 -22.97
C ARG A 66 28.06 22.00 -21.97
N ARG A 67 28.80 20.90 -21.77
CA ARG A 67 28.44 19.83 -20.82
C ARG A 67 28.63 20.21 -19.35
N GLN A 68 29.36 21.28 -19.07
CA GLN A 68 29.70 21.72 -17.72
C GLN A 68 28.79 22.88 -17.27
N SER A 69 28.28 23.68 -18.22
CA SER A 69 27.24 24.69 -17.96
C SER A 69 25.88 24.05 -17.65
N ASP A 70 25.46 23.01 -18.39
CA ASP A 70 24.19 22.31 -18.12
C ASP A 70 24.16 21.72 -16.70
N ARG A 71 25.24 21.03 -16.29
CA ARG A 71 25.34 20.45 -14.94
C ARG A 71 25.28 21.50 -13.83
N ARG A 72 25.88 22.68 -14.01
CA ARG A 72 25.76 23.77 -13.04
C ARG A 72 24.32 24.32 -12.96
N GLY A 73 23.63 24.44 -14.09
CA GLY A 73 22.22 24.84 -14.13
C GLY A 73 21.29 23.81 -13.48
N GLU A 74 21.56 22.51 -13.68
CA GLU A 74 20.87 21.43 -12.97
C GLU A 74 21.14 21.50 -11.45
N GLU A 75 22.39 21.70 -11.02
CA GLU A 75 22.73 21.83 -9.60
C GLU A 75 22.15 23.09 -8.94
N GLU A 76 22.12 24.24 -9.61
CA GLU A 76 21.52 25.48 -9.10
C GLU A 76 19.99 25.39 -9.04
N SER A 77 19.34 24.84 -10.06
CA SER A 77 17.88 24.64 -10.05
C SER A 77 17.45 23.60 -9.00
N LEU A 78 18.19 22.50 -8.82
CA LEU A 78 17.99 21.57 -7.71
C LEU A 78 18.30 22.19 -6.34
N GLY A 79 19.22 23.14 -6.27
CA GLY A 79 19.45 23.99 -5.10
C GLY A 79 18.26 24.91 -4.76
N LEU A 80 17.52 25.35 -5.78
CA LEU A 80 16.28 26.12 -5.65
C LEU A 80 15.15 25.26 -5.07
N TRP A 81 14.89 24.08 -5.68
CA TRP A 81 13.88 23.12 -5.22
C TRP A 81 14.07 22.67 -3.76
N ARG A 82 15.31 22.75 -3.25
CA ARG A 82 15.66 22.44 -1.85
C ARG A 82 15.06 23.40 -0.82
N LYS A 83 14.56 24.58 -1.21
CA LYS A 83 14.02 25.60 -0.31
C LYS A 83 12.48 25.68 -0.28
N GLU A 84 11.78 25.00 -1.19
CA GLU A 84 10.32 25.14 -1.33
C GLU A 84 9.51 24.15 -0.48
N GLY A 85 9.25 24.58 0.77
CA GLY A 85 8.04 24.18 1.49
C GLY A 85 8.05 22.80 2.15
N ARG A 86 7.25 22.69 3.22
CA ARG A 86 7.23 21.53 4.13
C ARG A 86 6.68 20.22 3.53
N ASN A 87 6.14 20.26 2.31
CA ASN A 87 5.23 19.24 1.75
C ASN A 87 5.40 18.95 0.23
N SER A 88 6.56 19.22 -0.39
CA SER A 88 6.82 18.82 -1.81
C SER A 88 5.88 19.46 -2.86
N SER A 89 5.29 20.62 -2.55
CA SER A 89 4.44 21.37 -3.48
C SER A 89 5.25 22.50 -4.10
N PHE A 90 5.84 22.21 -5.25
CA PHE A 90 6.47 23.19 -6.11
C PHE A 90 5.38 24.07 -6.72
N HIS A 91 5.56 25.38 -6.68
CA HIS A 91 4.57 26.35 -7.12
C HIS A 91 5.19 27.32 -8.11
N HIS A 92 4.35 27.90 -8.99
CA HIS A 92 4.80 28.88 -9.99
C HIS A 92 5.95 28.43 -10.92
N LEU A 93 6.18 27.11 -11.09
CA LEU A 93 7.16 26.61 -12.05
C LEU A 93 6.80 27.10 -13.46
N THR A 94 7.80 27.60 -14.18
CA THR A 94 7.70 27.79 -15.63
C THR A 94 7.53 26.44 -16.34
N LYS A 95 6.99 26.46 -17.56
CA LYS A 95 6.80 25.24 -18.37
C LYS A 95 8.10 24.43 -18.57
N ASN A 96 9.24 25.11 -18.64
CA ASN A 96 10.55 24.47 -18.79
C ASN A 96 10.97 23.76 -17.50
N GLU A 97 10.76 24.38 -16.35
CA GLU A 97 11.03 23.78 -15.03
C GLU A 97 10.12 22.57 -14.74
N ARG A 98 8.84 22.62 -15.13
CA ARG A 98 7.93 21.46 -15.07
C ARG A 98 8.45 20.29 -15.91
N HIS A 99 8.95 20.55 -17.11
CA HIS A 99 9.51 19.52 -17.99
C HIS A 99 10.80 18.89 -17.41
N ILE A 100 11.67 19.69 -16.79
CA ILE A 100 12.86 19.18 -16.07
C ILE A 100 12.42 18.29 -14.89
N LEU A 101 11.47 18.75 -14.08
CA LEU A 101 10.93 18.00 -12.95
C LEU A 101 10.34 16.64 -13.38
N GLY A 102 9.50 16.63 -14.43
CA GLY A 102 8.94 15.39 -14.98
C GLY A 102 10.01 14.41 -15.50
N GLY A 103 11.12 14.92 -16.04
CA GLY A 103 12.28 14.11 -16.42
C GLY A 103 12.94 13.41 -15.23
N VAL A 104 13.09 14.12 -14.10
CA VAL A 104 13.64 13.55 -12.84
C VAL A 104 12.65 12.55 -12.21
N GLU A 105 11.35 12.86 -12.20
CA GLU A 105 10.31 11.94 -11.72
C GLU A 105 10.28 10.64 -12.53
N TYR A 106 10.35 10.71 -13.87
CA TYR A 106 10.44 9.54 -14.74
C TYR A 106 11.67 8.67 -14.44
N GLN A 107 12.85 9.29 -14.28
CA GLN A 107 14.09 8.57 -13.92
C GLN A 107 13.97 7.90 -12.55
N ALA A 108 13.37 8.57 -11.57
CA ALA A 108 13.14 8.02 -10.24
C ALA A 108 12.20 6.81 -10.26
N VAL A 109 11.12 6.87 -11.05
CA VAL A 109 10.21 5.73 -11.27
C VAL A 109 10.92 4.57 -11.97
N CYS A 110 11.70 4.82 -13.03
CA CYS A 110 12.47 3.76 -13.71
C CYS A 110 13.47 3.06 -12.76
N LEU A 111 14.20 3.83 -11.94
CA LEU A 111 15.10 3.29 -10.93
C LEU A 111 14.34 2.46 -9.88
N LEU A 112 13.21 2.97 -9.41
CA LEU A 112 12.38 2.31 -8.41
C LEU A 112 11.80 0.99 -8.91
N VAL A 113 11.29 0.92 -10.15
CA VAL A 113 10.78 -0.33 -10.75
C VAL A 113 11.83 -1.44 -10.68
N ARG A 114 13.08 -1.12 -11.05
CA ARG A 114 14.20 -2.07 -10.95
C ARG A 114 14.46 -2.49 -9.50
N ILE A 115 14.50 -1.55 -8.56
CA ILE A 115 14.73 -1.84 -7.13
C ILE A 115 13.62 -2.73 -6.55
N VAL A 116 12.35 -2.43 -6.84
CA VAL A 116 11.19 -3.18 -6.34
C VAL A 116 11.15 -4.60 -6.93
N LEU A 117 11.41 -4.77 -8.23
CA LEU A 117 11.50 -6.11 -8.84
C LEU A 117 12.66 -6.91 -8.24
N THR A 118 13.85 -6.31 -8.08
CA THR A 118 14.98 -6.97 -7.41
C THR A 118 14.64 -7.34 -5.97
N TYR A 119 13.96 -6.47 -5.22
CA TYR A 119 13.52 -6.72 -3.85
C TYR A 119 12.60 -7.95 -3.76
N LEU A 120 11.51 -7.96 -4.55
CA LEU A 120 10.51 -9.03 -4.53
C LEU A 120 11.11 -10.39 -4.87
N VAL A 121 12.00 -10.45 -5.88
CA VAL A 121 12.66 -11.70 -6.29
C VAL A 121 13.72 -12.12 -5.26
N MET A 122 14.56 -11.20 -4.79
CA MET A 122 15.69 -11.54 -3.91
C MET A 122 15.23 -12.08 -2.56
N TRP A 123 14.21 -11.48 -1.93
CA TRP A 123 13.69 -11.96 -0.64
C TRP A 123 13.09 -13.37 -0.73
N GLN A 124 12.29 -13.64 -1.77
CA GLN A 124 11.68 -14.95 -1.98
C GLN A 124 12.72 -16.00 -2.37
N LEU A 125 13.69 -15.66 -3.23
CA LEU A 125 14.74 -16.59 -3.67
C LEU A 125 15.71 -16.93 -2.54
N LEU A 126 16.23 -15.94 -1.80
CA LEU A 126 17.16 -16.20 -0.70
C LEU A 126 16.45 -16.91 0.48
N GLY A 127 15.23 -16.49 0.81
CA GLY A 127 14.42 -17.16 1.83
C GLY A 127 14.07 -18.60 1.45
N GLY A 128 13.66 -18.84 0.20
CA GLY A 128 13.30 -20.16 -0.32
C GLY A 128 14.48 -21.12 -0.39
N LEU A 129 15.66 -20.64 -0.83
CA LEU A 129 16.90 -21.44 -0.81
C LEU A 129 17.34 -21.76 0.62
N GLY A 130 17.30 -20.79 1.53
CA GLY A 130 17.67 -20.99 2.93
C GLY A 130 16.75 -21.97 3.66
N LEU A 131 15.44 -21.80 3.55
CA LEU A 131 14.45 -22.69 4.14
C LEU A 131 14.46 -24.08 3.48
N GLY A 132 14.57 -24.15 2.15
CA GLY A 132 14.69 -25.43 1.42
C GLY A 132 15.90 -26.25 1.85
N ALA A 133 17.09 -25.62 1.92
CA ALA A 133 18.31 -26.27 2.39
C ALA A 133 18.21 -26.72 3.85
N TYR A 134 17.60 -25.91 4.73
CA TYR A 134 17.44 -26.25 6.14
C TYR A 134 16.47 -27.43 6.35
N ILE A 135 15.30 -27.42 5.71
CA ILE A 135 14.33 -28.52 5.83
C ILE A 135 14.94 -29.79 5.26
N ALA A 136 15.55 -29.75 4.06
CA ALA A 136 16.18 -30.91 3.44
C ALA A 136 17.32 -31.53 4.27
N THR A 137 18.05 -30.74 5.07
CA THR A 137 19.18 -31.25 5.89
C THR A 137 18.83 -31.60 7.33
N LYS A 138 17.76 -31.03 7.91
CA LYS A 138 17.44 -31.18 9.36
C LYS A 138 16.03 -31.66 9.67
N LYS A 139 15.08 -31.56 8.74
CA LYS A 139 13.64 -31.83 8.99
C LYS A 139 12.92 -32.56 7.84
N ALA A 140 13.66 -33.17 6.90
CA ALA A 140 13.10 -33.79 5.69
C ALA A 140 11.98 -34.80 5.98
N VAL A 141 12.16 -35.63 7.03
CA VAL A 141 11.18 -36.61 7.51
C VAL A 141 9.79 -36.00 7.74
N THR A 142 9.71 -34.79 8.30
CA THR A 142 8.43 -34.11 8.62
C THR A 142 7.66 -33.66 7.38
N THR A 143 8.35 -33.39 6.28
CA THR A 143 7.71 -33.06 4.99
C THR A 143 7.42 -34.32 4.18
N GLU A 144 8.31 -35.32 4.24
CA GLU A 144 8.18 -36.61 3.55
C GLU A 144 7.02 -37.45 4.11
N THR A 145 6.71 -37.37 5.42
CA THR A 145 5.51 -38.02 6.00
C THR A 145 4.20 -37.51 5.40
N ASN A 146 4.17 -36.28 4.87
CA ASN A 146 3.02 -35.70 4.19
C ASN A 146 3.11 -35.86 2.65
N GLY A 147 4.08 -36.63 2.14
CA GLY A 147 4.31 -36.84 0.71
C GLY A 147 4.91 -35.64 -0.02
N VAL A 148 5.42 -34.62 0.70
CA VAL A 148 5.92 -33.36 0.11
C VAL A 148 7.45 -33.35 0.09
N ASN A 149 8.03 -33.00 -1.08
CA ASN A 149 9.47 -32.82 -1.21
C ASN A 149 9.97 -31.67 -0.31
N ALA A 150 10.98 -31.94 0.52
CA ALA A 150 11.54 -31.01 1.49
C ALA A 150 12.00 -29.65 0.89
N TRP A 151 12.59 -29.66 -0.31
CA TRP A 151 13.00 -28.42 -0.99
C TRP A 151 11.79 -27.60 -1.46
N TRP A 152 10.78 -28.26 -2.02
CA TRP A 152 9.55 -27.60 -2.45
C TRP A 152 8.79 -27.01 -1.25
N ALA A 153 8.72 -27.75 -0.14
CA ALA A 153 8.15 -27.26 1.11
C ALA A 153 8.83 -25.96 1.59
N GLY A 154 10.17 -25.92 1.63
CA GLY A 154 10.90 -24.73 2.05
C GLY A 154 10.70 -23.51 1.14
N ILE A 155 10.66 -23.72 -0.18
CA ILE A 155 10.37 -22.65 -1.16
C ILE A 155 8.93 -22.15 -0.97
N PHE A 156 7.95 -23.05 -0.83
CA PHE A 156 6.55 -22.68 -0.64
C PHE A 156 6.35 -21.92 0.67
N PHE A 157 6.95 -22.37 1.78
CA PHE A 157 6.92 -21.66 3.06
C PHE A 157 7.48 -20.24 2.94
N ALA A 158 8.61 -20.06 2.25
CA ALA A 158 9.19 -18.74 2.01
C ALA A 158 8.25 -17.81 1.22
N VAL A 159 7.69 -18.29 0.11
CA VAL A 159 6.75 -17.53 -0.73
C VAL A 159 5.47 -17.19 0.04
N SER A 160 4.93 -18.15 0.81
CA SER A 160 3.74 -17.97 1.64
C SER A 160 3.97 -16.95 2.78
N ALA A 161 5.14 -17.00 3.43
CA ALA A 161 5.55 -16.05 4.46
C ALA A 161 5.73 -14.62 3.92
N PHE A 162 6.47 -14.46 2.82
CA PHE A 162 6.72 -13.16 2.22
C PHE A 162 5.44 -12.51 1.67
N ASN A 163 4.52 -13.30 1.12
CA ASN A 163 3.24 -12.79 0.63
C ASN A 163 2.15 -12.69 1.71
N ASN A 164 2.48 -12.96 2.98
CA ASN A 164 1.56 -12.87 4.12
C ASN A 164 0.29 -13.74 3.92
N SER A 165 0.49 -14.99 3.49
CA SER A 165 -0.61 -15.86 3.02
C SER A 165 -1.06 -16.94 4.01
N GLY A 166 -0.27 -17.27 5.04
CA GLY A 166 -0.60 -18.30 6.03
C GLY A 166 -0.67 -19.75 5.54
N MET A 167 -0.54 -20.00 4.23
CA MET A 167 -0.66 -21.34 3.65
C MET A 167 0.56 -22.20 4.00
N SER A 168 0.30 -23.44 4.43
CA SER A 168 1.28 -24.48 4.73
C SER A 168 1.04 -25.69 3.81
N LEU A 169 2.11 -26.41 3.45
CA LEU A 169 2.03 -27.73 2.81
C LEU A 169 2.06 -28.90 3.82
N VAL A 170 2.13 -28.57 5.11
CA VAL A 170 2.07 -29.50 6.24
C VAL A 170 0.77 -29.24 7.00
N ASP A 171 -0.04 -30.28 7.21
CA ASP A 171 -1.36 -30.21 7.85
C ASP A 171 -1.29 -29.58 9.26
N ALA A 172 -0.26 -29.93 10.03
CA ALA A 172 0.01 -29.36 11.35
C ALA A 172 0.61 -27.93 11.30
N ASN A 173 0.50 -27.22 10.18
CA ASN A 173 1.05 -25.89 9.93
C ASN A 173 2.54 -25.81 10.35
N MET A 174 2.91 -24.92 11.27
CA MET A 174 4.28 -24.78 11.78
C MET A 174 4.55 -25.47 13.12
N VAL A 175 3.57 -26.18 13.71
CA VAL A 175 3.71 -26.90 14.98
C VAL A 175 4.93 -27.85 15.01
N PRO A 176 5.24 -28.65 13.95
CA PRO A 176 6.42 -29.52 13.95
C PRO A 176 7.77 -28.79 13.96
N PHE A 177 7.76 -27.50 13.64
CA PHE A 177 8.95 -26.67 13.50
C PHE A 177 9.23 -25.79 14.74
N GLN A 178 8.44 -25.87 15.82
CA GLN A 178 8.63 -25.14 17.09
C GLN A 178 10.09 -25.16 17.64
N SER A 179 10.80 -26.27 17.48
CA SER A 179 12.21 -26.39 17.93
C SER A 179 13.24 -25.74 16.99
N SER A 180 12.82 -25.16 15.86
CA SER A 180 13.68 -24.84 14.72
C SER A 180 13.95 -23.34 14.62
N ILE A 181 14.78 -22.82 15.52
CA ILE A 181 15.15 -21.40 15.65
C ILE A 181 15.41 -20.72 14.30
N TYR A 182 16.16 -21.37 13.40
CA TYR A 182 16.45 -20.84 12.06
C TYR A 182 15.17 -20.59 11.24
N MET A 183 14.25 -21.55 11.21
CA MET A 183 13.00 -21.39 10.47
C MET A 183 12.13 -20.28 11.07
N LEU A 184 12.03 -20.20 12.39
CA LEU A 184 11.24 -19.18 13.08
C LEU A 184 11.77 -17.77 12.78
N ILE A 185 13.09 -17.56 12.88
CA ILE A 185 13.71 -16.26 12.58
C ILE A 185 13.57 -15.92 11.10
N THR A 186 13.85 -16.85 10.18
CA THR A 186 13.77 -16.60 8.75
C THR A 186 12.33 -16.34 8.30
N MET A 187 11.36 -17.16 8.70
CA MET A 187 9.94 -16.96 8.38
C MET A 187 9.41 -15.66 8.99
N GLY A 188 9.75 -15.35 10.25
CA GLY A 188 9.36 -14.08 10.90
C GLY A 188 9.92 -12.85 10.18
N LEU A 189 11.18 -12.93 9.73
CA LEU A 189 11.80 -11.88 8.91
C LEU A 189 11.10 -11.73 7.55
N LEU A 190 10.73 -12.83 6.88
CA LEU A 190 9.98 -12.78 5.62
C LEU A 190 8.57 -12.21 5.80
N ILE A 191 7.85 -12.57 6.88
CA ILE A 191 6.51 -12.03 7.21
C ILE A 191 6.56 -10.51 7.46
N LEU A 192 7.66 -10.01 8.05
CA LEU A 192 7.90 -8.58 8.22
C LEU A 192 8.29 -7.91 6.90
N ALA A 193 9.22 -8.49 6.14
CA ALA A 193 9.67 -7.99 4.82
C ALA A 193 8.57 -8.02 3.76
N GLY A 194 7.53 -8.83 3.96
CA GLY A 194 6.30 -8.79 3.20
C GLY A 194 5.49 -7.50 3.39
N ASN A 195 4.18 -7.62 3.21
CA ASN A 195 3.23 -6.51 3.11
C ASN A 195 3.19 -5.57 4.34
N THR A 196 3.71 -5.99 5.50
CA THR A 196 3.73 -5.14 6.71
C THR A 196 4.81 -4.06 6.66
N CYS A 197 6.09 -4.46 6.68
CA CYS A 197 7.20 -3.53 6.82
C CYS A 197 7.86 -3.20 5.49
N TYR A 198 7.29 -3.64 4.35
CA TYR A 198 7.74 -3.24 3.03
C TYR A 198 8.06 -1.74 2.88
N PRO A 199 7.22 -0.78 3.33
CA PRO A 199 7.56 0.65 3.30
C PRO A 199 8.82 1.03 4.09
N ILE A 200 9.08 0.32 5.20
CA ILE A 200 10.22 0.53 6.09
C ILE A 200 11.49 -0.05 5.44
N PHE A 201 11.44 -1.32 5.02
CA PHE A 201 12.56 -1.98 4.35
C PHE A 201 12.95 -1.27 3.05
N LEU A 202 11.97 -0.85 2.24
CA LEU A 202 12.23 -0.08 1.02
C LEU A 202 12.95 1.23 1.33
N ARG A 203 12.47 2.02 2.31
CA ARG A 203 13.12 3.28 2.70
C ARG A 203 14.54 3.04 3.26
N CYS A 204 14.74 1.99 4.06
CA CYS A 204 16.06 1.60 4.56
C CYS A 204 17.01 1.20 3.42
N ILE A 205 16.56 0.42 2.44
CA ILE A 205 17.38 0.01 1.29
C ILE A 205 17.76 1.22 0.44
N LEU A 206 16.83 2.14 0.17
CA LEU A 206 17.12 3.38 -0.56
C LEU A 206 18.13 4.27 0.18
N TYR A 207 18.01 4.37 1.51
CA TYR A 207 18.95 5.11 2.35
C TYR A 207 20.35 4.48 2.39
N ILE A 208 20.43 3.14 2.54
CA ILE A 208 21.69 2.39 2.49
C ILE A 208 22.34 2.54 1.12
N LEU A 209 21.57 2.39 0.03
CA LEU A 209 22.07 2.55 -1.34
C LEU A 209 22.61 3.97 -1.58
N LEU A 210 21.95 5.01 -1.06
CA LEU A 210 22.43 6.39 -1.13
C LEU A 210 23.77 6.60 -0.39
N HIS A 211 24.01 5.87 0.72
CA HIS A 211 25.22 5.97 1.51
C HIS A 211 26.37 5.08 1.01
N MET A 212 26.06 3.94 0.39
CA MET A 212 27.02 3.00 -0.20
C MET A 212 27.51 3.43 -1.60
N LEU A 213 26.88 4.43 -2.22
CA LEU A 213 27.31 4.95 -3.53
C LEU A 213 28.58 5.81 -3.40
N PRO A 214 29.70 5.44 -4.06
CA PRO A 214 30.95 6.21 -3.98
C PRO A 214 30.83 7.57 -4.68
N GLU A 215 31.64 8.53 -4.26
CA GLU A 215 31.62 9.92 -4.75
C GLU A 215 32.31 10.09 -6.12
N ASN A 216 31.90 9.29 -7.10
CA ASN A 216 32.39 9.33 -8.47
C ASN A 216 31.38 10.03 -9.39
N ASP A 217 31.87 10.82 -10.37
CA ASP A 217 31.06 11.52 -11.39
C ASP A 217 30.05 10.63 -12.13
N TYR A 218 30.35 9.34 -12.27
CA TYR A 218 29.46 8.35 -12.89
C TYR A 218 28.21 8.06 -12.05
N PHE A 219 28.35 8.01 -10.72
CA PHE A 219 27.26 7.71 -9.78
C PHE A 219 26.55 8.96 -9.27
N ALA A 220 27.08 10.16 -9.53
CA ALA A 220 26.45 11.43 -9.16
C ALA A 220 24.96 11.47 -9.56
N HIS A 221 24.64 11.14 -10.82
CA HIS A 221 23.27 11.12 -11.33
C HIS A 221 22.33 10.25 -10.48
N TYR A 222 22.69 8.97 -10.25
CA TYR A 222 21.93 8.06 -9.38
C TYR A 222 21.80 8.60 -7.95
N ARG A 223 22.83 9.26 -7.42
CA ARG A 223 22.81 9.89 -6.08
C ARG A 223 21.82 11.05 -6.01
N HIS A 224 21.69 11.86 -7.07
CA HIS A 224 20.66 12.90 -7.16
C HIS A 224 19.26 12.31 -7.26
N THR A 225 19.04 11.30 -8.11
CA THR A 225 17.74 10.61 -8.24
C THR A 225 17.31 9.94 -6.91
N LEU A 226 18.25 9.31 -6.19
CA LEU A 226 17.99 8.68 -4.88
C LEU A 226 17.65 9.70 -3.79
N ARG A 227 18.31 10.88 -3.78
CA ARG A 227 17.96 11.99 -2.87
C ARG A 227 16.56 12.50 -3.16
N PHE A 228 16.27 12.83 -4.42
CA PHE A 228 14.94 13.28 -4.86
C PHE A 228 13.82 12.30 -4.46
N LEU A 229 14.05 11.00 -4.65
CA LEU A 229 13.11 9.94 -4.25
C LEU A 229 12.89 9.84 -2.73
N LEU A 230 13.92 10.12 -1.92
CA LEU A 230 13.81 10.11 -0.45
C LEU A 230 13.19 11.39 0.13
N ASP A 231 13.40 12.52 -0.54
CA ASP A 231 12.88 13.85 -0.18
C ASP A 231 11.42 14.04 -0.64
N HIS A 232 11.04 13.53 -1.82
CA HIS A 232 9.70 13.62 -2.40
C HIS A 232 9.03 12.24 -2.64
N PRO A 233 8.94 11.38 -1.62
CA PRO A 233 8.63 9.96 -1.82
C PRO A 233 7.24 9.68 -2.39
N ARG A 234 6.24 10.47 -1.96
CA ARG A 234 4.82 10.32 -2.34
C ARG A 234 4.50 10.83 -3.75
N ARG A 235 5.46 11.45 -4.47
CA ARG A 235 5.33 11.77 -5.91
C ARG A 235 5.62 10.56 -6.79
N CYS A 236 6.61 9.76 -6.41
CA CYS A 236 7.08 8.63 -7.23
C CYS A 236 6.47 7.28 -6.81
N TYR A 237 6.02 7.12 -5.56
CA TYR A 237 5.48 5.84 -5.08
C TYR A 237 4.52 5.96 -3.91
N THR A 238 3.45 5.16 -3.95
CA THR A 238 2.41 5.14 -2.92
C THR A 238 2.93 4.59 -1.59
N ASN A 239 3.64 3.47 -1.61
CA ASN A 239 4.15 2.80 -0.41
C ASN A 239 5.50 3.38 0.10
N LEU A 240 5.97 4.52 -0.41
CA LEU A 240 7.12 5.22 0.14
C LEU A 240 6.65 6.38 1.05
N PHE A 241 6.75 6.18 2.36
CA PHE A 241 6.36 7.19 3.33
C PHE A 241 7.52 8.14 3.67
N PRO A 242 7.26 9.42 4.05
CA PRO A 242 8.28 10.33 4.57
C PRO A 242 8.87 9.82 5.90
N SER A 243 10.13 10.13 6.20
CA SER A 243 10.87 9.57 7.35
C SER A 243 10.10 9.57 8.67
N ARG A 244 9.34 10.64 8.97
CA ARG A 244 8.56 10.75 10.22
C ARG A 244 7.44 9.72 10.31
N HIS A 245 6.76 9.44 9.20
CA HIS A 245 5.69 8.45 9.14
C HIS A 245 6.28 7.02 9.14
N THR A 246 7.43 6.81 8.49
CA THR A 246 8.15 5.52 8.56
C THR A 246 8.59 5.19 10.00
N TRP A 247 9.12 6.16 10.74
CA TRP A 247 9.46 5.97 12.16
C TRP A 247 8.22 5.72 13.04
N TRP A 248 7.12 6.44 12.81
CA TRP A 248 5.86 6.17 13.52
C TRP A 248 5.32 4.77 13.23
N LEU A 249 5.36 4.33 11.96
CA LEU A 249 4.94 2.98 11.56
C LEU A 249 5.81 1.91 12.23
N LEU A 250 7.13 2.09 12.23
CA LEU A 250 8.07 1.19 12.90
C LEU A 250 7.75 1.08 14.41
N CYS A 251 7.57 2.22 15.10
CA CYS A 251 7.20 2.21 16.51
C CYS A 251 5.84 1.54 16.76
N ALA A 252 4.83 1.80 15.92
CA ALA A 252 3.51 1.18 16.05
C ALA A 252 3.59 -0.36 15.85
N VAL A 253 4.34 -0.83 14.85
CA VAL A 253 4.57 -2.26 14.61
C VAL A 253 5.31 -2.89 15.80
N LEU A 254 6.38 -2.27 16.32
CA LEU A 254 7.13 -2.80 17.46
C LEU A 254 6.26 -2.88 18.74
N VAL A 255 5.48 -1.83 19.03
CA VAL A 255 4.60 -1.80 20.22
C VAL A 255 3.48 -2.82 20.12
N LEU A 256 2.82 -2.96 18.96
CA LEU A 256 1.72 -3.91 18.80
C LEU A 256 2.19 -5.37 18.86
N ASN A 257 3.23 -5.76 18.11
CA ASN A 257 3.75 -7.13 18.21
C ASN A 257 4.37 -7.40 19.60
N GLY A 258 4.97 -6.40 20.25
CA GLY A 258 5.48 -6.53 21.62
C GLY A 258 4.37 -6.75 22.66
N LEU A 259 3.20 -6.14 22.45
CA LEU A 259 2.02 -6.35 23.29
C LEU A 259 1.42 -7.76 23.07
N ASP A 260 1.32 -8.23 21.82
CA ASP A 260 0.91 -9.61 21.52
C ASP A 260 1.88 -10.65 22.10
N TRP A 261 3.19 -10.40 22.01
CA TRP A 261 4.22 -11.28 22.58
C TRP A 261 4.13 -11.34 24.11
N ALA A 262 4.01 -10.19 24.77
CA ALA A 262 3.81 -10.13 26.22
C ALA A 262 2.49 -10.79 26.64
N ALA A 263 1.41 -10.61 25.88
CA ALA A 263 0.13 -11.26 26.14
C ALA A 263 0.22 -12.78 26.00
N PHE A 264 0.92 -13.30 24.99
CA PHE A 264 1.16 -14.73 24.82
C PHE A 264 1.90 -15.33 26.02
N GLU A 265 3.00 -14.69 26.46
CA GLU A 265 3.78 -15.19 27.59
C GLU A 265 3.04 -15.13 28.91
N VAL A 266 2.42 -13.98 29.24
CA VAL A 266 1.75 -13.74 30.53
C VAL A 266 0.45 -14.52 30.67
N LEU A 267 -0.36 -14.64 29.61
CA LEU A 267 -1.67 -15.29 29.68
C LEU A 267 -1.61 -16.81 29.50
N ASN A 268 -0.44 -17.39 29.19
CA ASN A 268 -0.23 -18.84 29.10
C ASN A 268 0.80 -19.35 30.13
N ILE A 269 0.94 -18.67 31.28
CA ILE A 269 1.77 -19.16 32.40
C ILE A 269 1.25 -20.50 32.92
N ASP A 270 -0.07 -20.68 33.02
CA ASP A 270 -0.69 -21.90 33.55
C ASP A 270 -0.98 -22.98 32.49
N ASN A 271 -0.61 -22.72 31.23
CA ASN A 271 -1.00 -23.59 30.11
C ASN A 271 -0.07 -24.82 29.98
N PRO A 272 -0.56 -26.06 30.22
CA PRO A 272 0.27 -27.25 30.18
C PRO A 272 0.79 -27.60 28.78
N SER A 273 0.19 -27.06 27.71
CA SER A 273 0.67 -27.26 26.33
C SER A 273 1.95 -26.46 26.06
N ILE A 274 2.03 -25.23 26.58
CA ILE A 274 3.16 -24.31 26.38
C ILE A 274 4.26 -24.55 27.43
N ASN A 275 3.90 -24.94 28.66
CA ASN A 275 4.86 -25.25 29.72
C ASN A 275 5.76 -26.47 29.45
N ARG A 276 5.47 -27.26 28.40
CA ARG A 276 6.35 -28.33 27.89
C ARG A 276 7.54 -27.79 27.08
N ILE A 277 7.47 -26.55 26.61
CA ILE A 277 8.52 -25.92 25.79
C ILE A 277 9.50 -25.20 26.71
N PRO A 278 10.82 -25.39 26.57
CA PRO A 278 11.81 -24.67 27.38
C PRO A 278 11.70 -23.14 27.20
N PRO A 279 12.00 -22.32 28.22
CA PRO A 279 11.69 -20.88 28.22
C PRO A 279 12.39 -20.09 27.10
N GLY A 280 13.57 -20.51 26.64
CA GLY A 280 14.28 -19.86 25.54
C GLY A 280 13.56 -19.97 24.19
N PRO A 281 13.33 -21.20 23.67
CA PRO A 281 12.50 -21.44 22.49
C PRO A 281 11.09 -20.88 22.63
N ARG A 282 10.43 -21.05 23.78
CA ARG A 282 9.09 -20.50 24.07
C ARG A 282 9.00 -18.99 23.78
N ALA A 283 9.98 -18.22 24.24
CA ALA A 283 10.02 -16.78 24.00
C ALA A 283 10.12 -16.43 22.49
N LEU A 284 10.82 -17.25 21.69
CA LEU A 284 10.89 -17.10 20.24
C LEU A 284 9.59 -17.56 19.55
N ASP A 285 8.96 -18.63 20.03
CA ASP A 285 7.66 -19.11 19.56
C ASP A 285 6.58 -18.04 19.78
N GLY A 286 6.55 -17.41 20.95
CA GLY A 286 5.64 -16.30 21.26
C GLY A 286 5.86 -15.07 20.38
N LEU A 287 7.13 -14.71 20.10
CA LEU A 287 7.46 -13.62 19.19
C LEU A 287 7.01 -13.94 17.75
N PHE A 288 7.24 -15.16 17.28
CA PHE A 288 6.80 -15.59 15.96
C PHE A 288 5.27 -15.65 15.85
N GLN A 289 4.59 -16.13 16.90
CA GLN A 289 3.13 -16.19 16.95
C GLN A 289 2.53 -14.78 16.91
N ALA A 290 3.10 -13.80 17.62
CA ALA A 290 2.70 -12.39 17.53
C ALA A 290 2.82 -11.83 16.10
N LEU A 291 3.93 -12.10 15.41
CA LEU A 291 4.09 -11.73 13.99
C LEU A 291 3.04 -12.40 13.09
N CYS A 292 2.66 -13.63 13.40
CA CYS A 292 1.71 -14.41 12.61
C CYS A 292 0.25 -14.01 12.81
N VAL A 293 -0.17 -13.74 14.05
CA VAL A 293 -1.51 -13.26 14.40
C VAL A 293 -1.84 -11.96 13.68
N ARG A 294 -0.85 -11.10 13.48
CA ARG A 294 -1.09 -9.82 12.83
C ARG A 294 -1.26 -9.94 11.31
N THR A 295 -0.37 -10.68 10.63
CA THR A 295 -0.37 -10.80 9.14
C THR A 295 0.31 -12.07 8.59
N GLY A 296 0.80 -12.99 9.42
CA GLY A 296 1.58 -14.14 8.92
C GLY A 296 0.74 -15.37 8.62
N GLY A 297 -0.32 -15.64 9.40
CA GLY A 297 -1.26 -16.74 9.19
C GLY A 297 -0.80 -18.12 9.64
N PHE A 298 0.47 -18.29 9.97
CA PHE A 298 1.00 -19.53 10.55
C PHE A 298 0.67 -19.65 12.05
N TYR A 299 0.74 -20.86 12.59
CA TYR A 299 0.70 -21.09 14.02
C TYR A 299 1.68 -22.19 14.43
N ILE A 300 2.35 -21.97 15.57
CA ILE A 300 3.26 -22.95 16.19
C ILE A 300 2.53 -23.77 17.25
N VAL A 301 1.55 -23.16 17.92
CA VAL A 301 0.70 -23.80 18.93
C VAL A 301 -0.73 -23.79 18.41
N ALA A 302 -1.44 -24.91 18.51
CA ALA A 302 -2.83 -24.98 18.10
C ALA A 302 -3.67 -23.95 18.87
N ILE A 303 -4.38 -23.08 18.16
CA ILE A 303 -5.06 -21.91 18.76
C ILE A 303 -6.14 -22.34 19.76
N SER A 304 -6.82 -23.44 19.50
CA SER A 304 -7.77 -24.09 20.40
C SER A 304 -7.16 -24.56 21.72
N SER A 305 -5.83 -24.76 21.79
CA SER A 305 -5.10 -25.10 23.02
C SER A 305 -4.55 -23.88 23.78
N LEU A 306 -4.71 -22.67 23.26
CA LEU A 306 -4.32 -21.43 23.95
C LEU A 306 -5.38 -21.03 24.98
N GLN A 307 -4.95 -20.30 26.02
CA GLN A 307 -5.86 -19.80 27.05
C GLN A 307 -6.81 -18.74 26.47
N ILE A 308 -8.08 -18.76 26.86
CA ILE A 308 -9.17 -17.95 26.27
C ILE A 308 -8.83 -16.45 26.22
N GLY A 309 -8.14 -15.92 27.25
CA GLY A 309 -7.69 -14.52 27.27
C GLY A 309 -6.73 -14.17 26.11
N THR A 310 -5.86 -15.09 25.71
CA THR A 310 -4.97 -14.93 24.55
C THR A 310 -5.77 -14.90 23.25
N GLN A 311 -6.75 -15.80 23.12
CA GLN A 311 -7.61 -15.86 21.93
C GLN A 311 -8.40 -14.55 21.76
N VAL A 312 -8.93 -13.97 22.85
CA VAL A 312 -9.62 -12.66 22.82
C VAL A 312 -8.70 -11.53 22.38
N ILE A 313 -7.45 -11.48 22.87
CA ILE A 313 -6.47 -10.48 22.43
C ILE A 313 -6.15 -10.66 20.94
N TYR A 314 -5.97 -11.90 20.47
CA TYR A 314 -5.73 -12.18 19.07
C TYR A 314 -6.89 -11.70 18.17
N VAL A 315 -8.14 -11.87 18.59
CA VAL A 315 -9.30 -11.29 17.87
C VAL A 315 -9.17 -9.78 17.71
N VAL A 316 -8.81 -9.06 18.78
CA VAL A 316 -8.62 -7.60 18.74
C VAL A 316 -7.44 -7.21 17.83
N MET A 317 -6.31 -7.93 17.91
CA MET A 317 -5.10 -7.60 17.17
C MET A 317 -5.17 -7.98 15.68
N MET A 318 -5.82 -9.10 15.31
CA MET A 318 -6.14 -9.45 13.92
C MET A 318 -6.96 -8.34 13.23
N TYR A 319 -7.91 -7.76 13.96
CA TYR A 319 -8.71 -6.65 13.45
C TYR A 319 -7.89 -5.36 13.28
N ILE A 320 -7.08 -5.01 14.30
CA ILE A 320 -6.28 -3.76 14.34
C ILE A 320 -5.05 -3.79 13.42
N ALA A 321 -4.52 -4.96 13.10
CA ALA A 321 -3.28 -5.24 12.36
C ALA A 321 -2.96 -4.32 11.16
N VAL A 322 -3.99 -3.93 10.40
CA VAL A 322 -3.87 -3.18 9.14
C VAL A 322 -3.89 -1.66 9.36
N TYR A 323 -4.43 -1.16 10.49
CA TYR A 323 -4.62 0.27 10.71
C TYR A 323 -3.33 1.10 10.76
N PRO A 324 -2.19 0.65 11.33
CA PRO A 324 -0.96 1.44 11.30
C PRO A 324 -0.54 1.81 9.87
N VAL A 325 -0.57 0.85 8.93
CA VAL A 325 -0.20 1.10 7.52
C VAL A 325 -1.21 2.04 6.85
N VAL A 326 -2.51 1.81 7.05
CA VAL A 326 -3.58 2.67 6.48
C VAL A 326 -3.51 4.10 7.03
N ILE A 327 -3.29 4.27 8.34
CA ILE A 327 -3.13 5.59 8.97
C ILE A 327 -1.90 6.30 8.40
N THR A 328 -0.76 5.60 8.20
CA THR A 328 0.39 6.23 7.53
C THR A 328 0.12 6.61 6.08
N MET A 329 -0.59 5.77 5.32
CA MET A 329 -0.97 6.08 3.94
C MET A 329 -1.80 7.37 3.89
N ARG A 330 -2.93 7.41 4.60
CA ARG A 330 -3.86 8.55 4.58
C ARG A 330 -3.24 9.84 5.14
N SER A 331 -2.54 9.76 6.27
CA SER A 331 -1.85 10.92 6.85
C SER A 331 -0.64 11.40 6.04
N SER A 332 -0.27 10.69 4.97
CA SER A 332 0.74 11.12 3.99
C SER A 332 0.14 11.46 2.61
N ASN A 333 -1.19 11.43 2.48
CA ASN A 333 -1.91 11.69 1.24
C ASN A 333 -2.61 13.06 1.26
N VAL A 334 -1.91 14.08 0.78
CA VAL A 334 -2.38 15.49 0.74
C VAL A 334 -3.73 15.66 0.02
N TYR A 335 -4.04 14.81 -0.95
CA TYR A 335 -5.30 14.88 -1.71
C TYR A 335 -6.51 14.29 -0.94
N GLU A 336 -6.26 13.36 -0.02
CA GLU A 336 -7.31 12.79 0.83
C GLU A 336 -7.73 13.80 1.92
N GLU A 337 -6.77 14.58 2.45
CA GLU A 337 -7.04 15.74 3.32
C GLU A 337 -7.95 16.78 2.63
N ARG A 338 -7.70 17.09 1.33
CA ARG A 338 -8.54 18.01 0.52
C ARG A 338 -9.96 17.47 0.29
N SER A 339 -10.13 16.17 0.02
CA SER A 339 -11.46 15.55 -0.14
C SER A 339 -12.30 15.53 1.15
N LEU A 340 -11.64 15.59 2.31
CA LEU A 340 -12.26 15.68 3.64
C LEU A 340 -12.52 17.13 4.08
N GLY A 341 -12.26 18.12 3.22
CA GLY A 341 -12.48 19.54 3.48
C GLY A 341 -11.41 20.21 4.35
N ILE A 342 -10.39 19.48 4.82
CA ILE A 342 -9.35 20.00 5.71
C ILE A 342 -8.21 20.57 4.87
N TYR A 343 -8.31 21.87 4.60
CA TYR A 343 -7.22 22.63 4.00
C TYR A 343 -6.12 22.88 5.04
N ALA A 344 -4.86 22.66 4.65
CA ALA A 344 -3.71 22.85 5.53
C ALA A 344 -3.59 24.32 6.00
N GLY A 345 -4.13 24.61 7.18
CA GLY A 345 -4.18 25.96 7.74
C GLY A 345 -5.42 26.32 8.56
N GLU A 346 -6.42 25.43 8.68
CA GLU A 346 -7.55 25.67 9.61
C GLU A 346 -7.07 25.89 11.05
N PRO A 347 -7.31 27.08 11.65
CA PRO A 347 -7.31 27.20 13.09
C PRO A 347 -8.59 26.51 13.57
N THR A 348 -8.46 25.60 14.53
CA THR A 348 -9.62 25.09 15.28
C THR A 348 -10.49 26.27 15.75
N PRO A 349 -11.83 26.21 15.65
CA PRO A 349 -12.68 27.26 16.20
C PRO A 349 -12.29 27.45 17.67
N LYS A 350 -11.80 28.66 17.98
CA LYS A 350 -11.35 28.99 19.34
C LYS A 350 -12.53 28.73 20.27
N PRO A 351 -12.43 27.85 21.30
CA PRO A 351 -13.46 27.79 22.32
C PRO A 351 -13.55 29.18 22.93
N ASN A 352 -14.76 29.75 22.96
CA ASN A 352 -14.98 31.12 23.43
C ASN A 352 -14.33 31.34 24.80
N HIS A 353 -13.70 32.50 24.98
CA HIS A 353 -12.98 32.85 26.18
C HIS A 353 -13.86 32.73 27.43
N GLN A 354 -13.56 31.76 28.31
CA GLN A 354 -13.58 31.87 29.78
C GLN A 354 -13.27 30.53 30.48
N GLN A 355 -11.98 30.13 30.54
CA GLN A 355 -11.40 29.59 31.79
C GLN A 355 -9.87 29.52 31.75
N GLU A 356 -9.26 29.67 32.93
CA GLU A 356 -7.84 29.96 33.13
C GLU A 356 -6.91 28.73 33.22
N LYS A 357 -5.60 29.00 33.07
CA LYS A 357 -4.45 28.31 33.70
C LYS A 357 -4.20 26.84 33.35
N SER A 358 -3.34 26.62 32.34
CA SER A 358 -2.00 26.02 32.52
C SER A 358 -1.25 25.86 31.18
N PRO A 359 0.07 26.10 31.11
CA PRO A 359 0.84 25.83 29.90
C PRO A 359 1.15 24.33 29.80
N LYS A 360 0.31 23.58 29.08
CA LYS A 360 0.62 22.21 28.64
C LYS A 360 0.74 22.18 27.13
N THR A 361 1.81 21.54 26.68
CA THR A 361 2.22 21.35 25.28
C THR A 361 1.04 20.95 24.39
N VAL A 362 0.99 21.52 23.18
CA VAL A 362 -0.10 21.30 22.21
C VAL A 362 0.31 20.32 21.11
N PRO A 363 -0.07 19.02 21.20
CA PRO A 363 -0.06 18.10 20.07
C PRO A 363 -1.48 17.62 19.71
N SER A 364 -2.48 18.52 19.65
CA SER A 364 -3.90 18.13 19.57
C SER A 364 -4.51 18.05 18.17
N SER A 365 -3.97 18.72 17.13
CA SER A 365 -4.63 18.75 15.81
C SER A 365 -4.62 17.41 15.08
N ARG A 366 -3.44 16.82 14.86
CA ARG A 366 -3.31 15.55 14.10
C ARG A 366 -3.85 14.34 14.86
N LEU A 367 -3.68 14.29 16.18
CA LEU A 367 -4.14 13.16 16.99
C LEU A 367 -5.68 13.13 17.09
N TYR A 368 -6.32 14.31 17.14
CA TYR A 368 -7.78 14.41 17.07
C TYR A 368 -8.30 13.96 15.69
N PHE A 369 -7.67 14.41 14.61
CA PHE A 369 -7.98 13.96 13.24
C PHE A 369 -7.85 12.43 13.08
N VAL A 370 -6.74 11.83 13.50
CA VAL A 370 -6.54 10.37 13.46
C VAL A 370 -7.59 9.62 14.31
N LYS A 371 -7.97 10.17 15.48
CA LYS A 371 -9.08 9.61 16.28
C LYS A 371 -10.44 9.69 15.58
N GLN A 372 -10.75 10.82 14.96
CA GLN A 372 -11.99 11.04 14.20
C GLN A 372 -12.08 10.07 13.01
N GLN A 373 -11.00 9.93 12.25
CA GLN A 373 -10.90 9.00 11.11
C GLN A 373 -11.03 7.53 11.54
N LEU A 374 -10.35 7.14 12.63
CA LEU A 374 -10.52 5.81 13.24
C LEU A 374 -12.00 5.59 13.60
N HIS A 375 -12.63 6.50 14.33
CA HIS A 375 -13.99 6.28 14.85
C HIS A 375 -15.03 6.09 13.73
N VAL A 376 -14.97 6.87 12.65
CA VAL A 376 -15.90 6.76 11.52
C VAL A 376 -15.67 5.46 10.73
N GLN A 377 -14.42 5.07 10.47
CA GLN A 377 -14.13 3.85 9.72
C GLN A 377 -14.38 2.59 10.55
N LEU A 378 -13.94 2.56 11.82
CA LEU A 378 -14.20 1.46 12.75
C LEU A 378 -15.71 1.18 12.82
N ALA A 379 -16.53 2.21 13.00
CA ALA A 379 -17.99 2.05 13.07
C ALA A 379 -18.59 1.45 11.78
N TYR A 380 -18.17 1.93 10.61
CA TYR A 380 -18.69 1.43 9.33
C TYR A 380 -18.29 -0.02 9.04
N ASP A 381 -17.01 -0.37 9.27
CA ASP A 381 -16.50 -1.71 9.01
C ASP A 381 -16.98 -2.74 10.07
N ILE A 382 -17.17 -2.33 11.33
CA ILE A 382 -17.73 -3.20 12.40
C ILE A 382 -19.18 -3.63 12.09
N TRP A 383 -20.01 -2.74 11.53
CA TRP A 383 -21.41 -3.11 11.23
C TRP A 383 -21.52 -4.24 10.20
N TRP A 384 -20.72 -4.18 9.13
CA TRP A 384 -20.66 -5.24 8.13
C TRP A 384 -20.15 -6.57 8.71
N LEU A 385 -19.15 -6.51 9.58
CA LEU A 385 -18.61 -7.67 10.28
C LEU A 385 -19.65 -8.29 11.24
N ALA A 386 -20.36 -7.47 12.01
CA ALA A 386 -21.43 -7.91 12.90
C ALA A 386 -22.59 -8.55 12.13
N LEU A 387 -22.99 -7.97 11.00
CA LEU A 387 -24.00 -8.54 10.10
C LEU A 387 -23.55 -9.92 9.58
N ALA A 388 -22.30 -10.07 9.17
CA ALA A 388 -21.77 -11.36 8.72
C ALA A 388 -21.76 -12.41 9.84
N VAL A 389 -21.33 -12.06 11.06
CA VAL A 389 -21.40 -12.95 12.24
C VAL A 389 -22.85 -13.37 12.55
N ILE A 390 -23.82 -12.45 12.46
CA ILE A 390 -25.24 -12.76 12.67
C ILE A 390 -25.73 -13.76 11.61
N ILE A 391 -25.43 -13.53 10.32
CA ILE A 391 -25.84 -14.42 9.22
C ILE A 391 -25.20 -15.82 9.36
N ILE A 392 -23.90 -15.89 9.68
CA ILE A 392 -23.23 -17.18 9.88
C ILE A 392 -23.82 -17.90 11.10
N SER A 393 -24.07 -17.19 12.20
CA SER A 393 -24.62 -17.79 13.42
C SER A 393 -26.06 -18.29 13.27
N THR A 394 -26.90 -17.65 12.43
CA THR A 394 -28.26 -18.13 12.16
C THR A 394 -28.26 -19.36 11.24
N VAL A 395 -27.34 -19.44 10.28
CA VAL A 395 -27.19 -20.61 9.39
C VAL A 395 -26.59 -21.80 10.14
N GLU A 396 -25.58 -21.58 10.98
CA GLU A 396 -24.94 -22.63 11.79
C GLU A 396 -25.70 -22.97 13.10
N ALA A 397 -26.90 -22.43 13.31
CA ALA A 397 -27.69 -22.67 14.53
C ALA A 397 -28.00 -24.17 14.76
N GLY A 398 -28.17 -24.94 13.68
CA GLY A 398 -28.30 -26.40 13.73
C GLY A 398 -27.02 -27.08 14.19
N SER A 399 -25.86 -26.69 13.65
CA SER A 399 -24.53 -27.16 14.04
C SER A 399 -24.23 -26.84 15.52
N PHE A 400 -24.60 -25.64 15.98
CA PHE A 400 -24.47 -25.22 17.38
C PHE A 400 -25.34 -26.04 18.34
N THR A 401 -26.56 -26.40 17.93
CA THR A 401 -27.46 -27.24 18.75
C THR A 401 -26.93 -28.66 18.90
N ARG A 402 -26.13 -29.15 17.94
CA ARG A 402 -25.47 -30.47 18.00
C ARG A 402 -24.21 -30.45 18.87
N ASP A 403 -23.30 -29.51 18.59
CA ASP A 403 -21.96 -29.47 19.19
C ASP A 403 -21.60 -28.04 19.69
N PRO A 404 -22.21 -27.56 20.79
CA PRO A 404 -22.16 -26.15 21.20
C PRO A 404 -20.78 -25.65 21.65
N VAL A 405 -19.88 -26.57 22.04
CA VAL A 405 -18.49 -26.25 22.42
C VAL A 405 -17.66 -25.92 21.18
N VAL A 406 -17.80 -26.73 20.12
CA VAL A 406 -17.03 -26.59 18.87
C VAL A 406 -17.61 -25.45 18.03
N TYR A 407 -18.93 -25.42 17.85
CA TYR A 407 -19.64 -24.38 17.09
C TYR A 407 -19.96 -23.14 17.94
N SER A 408 -19.17 -22.86 18.98
CA SER A 408 -19.40 -21.71 19.86
C SER A 408 -19.39 -20.38 19.09
N VAL A 409 -20.21 -19.44 19.55
CA VAL A 409 -20.29 -18.08 18.97
C VAL A 409 -18.92 -17.40 18.97
N PHE A 410 -18.07 -17.68 19.97
CA PHE A 410 -16.70 -17.18 20.01
C PHE A 410 -15.84 -17.72 18.86
N ASN A 411 -15.91 -19.02 18.55
CA ASN A 411 -15.17 -19.60 17.41
C ASN A 411 -15.65 -19.04 16.06
N ILE A 412 -16.96 -18.80 15.92
CA ILE A 412 -17.54 -18.15 14.73
C ILE A 412 -17.02 -16.71 14.59
N ILE A 413 -17.01 -15.93 15.69
CA ILE A 413 -16.43 -14.58 15.72
C ILE A 413 -14.94 -14.60 15.37
N PHE A 414 -14.17 -15.53 15.95
CA PHE A 414 -12.74 -15.68 15.69
C PHE A 414 -12.44 -15.94 14.21
N GLU A 415 -13.09 -16.94 13.61
CA GLU A 415 -12.91 -17.31 12.20
C GLU A 415 -13.34 -16.17 11.27
N THR A 416 -14.45 -15.49 11.57
CA THR A 416 -14.96 -14.36 10.76
C THR A 416 -14.02 -13.15 10.83
N ILE A 417 -13.43 -12.87 11.99
CA ILE A 417 -12.46 -11.76 12.17
C ILE A 417 -11.11 -12.09 11.55
N SER A 418 -10.64 -13.34 11.64
CA SER A 418 -9.44 -13.80 10.93
C SER A 418 -9.60 -13.69 9.41
N ALA A 419 -10.77 -14.09 8.88
CA ALA A 419 -11.12 -13.93 7.48
C ALA A 419 -11.19 -12.46 7.04
N TYR A 420 -11.82 -11.58 7.83
CA TYR A 420 -11.86 -10.14 7.57
C TYR A 420 -10.47 -9.48 7.67
N GLY A 421 -9.64 -9.93 8.60
CA GLY A 421 -8.25 -9.53 8.70
C GLY A 421 -7.37 -10.04 7.55
N CYS A 422 -7.84 -11.04 6.80
CA CYS A 422 -7.05 -11.84 5.87
C CYS A 422 -5.80 -12.44 6.56
N VAL A 423 -5.95 -12.86 7.82
CA VAL A 423 -4.86 -13.40 8.63
C VAL A 423 -4.66 -14.89 8.34
N GLY A 424 -5.75 -15.67 8.31
CA GLY A 424 -5.71 -17.11 7.98
C GLY A 424 -5.45 -18.04 9.16
N ILE A 425 -5.41 -17.51 10.39
CA ILE A 425 -5.39 -18.33 11.61
C ILE A 425 -6.81 -18.81 11.95
N THR A 426 -6.95 -20.05 12.39
CA THR A 426 -8.22 -20.69 12.75
C THR A 426 -8.14 -21.38 14.11
N THR A 427 -9.27 -21.56 14.79
CA THR A 427 -9.38 -22.47 15.95
C THR A 427 -9.32 -23.94 15.54
N GLY A 428 -9.64 -24.26 14.27
CA GLY A 428 -9.68 -25.61 13.72
C GLY A 428 -10.83 -26.47 14.25
N LEU A 429 -10.88 -27.72 13.80
CA LEU A 429 -11.75 -28.77 14.36
C LEU A 429 -10.87 -29.85 15.01
N PRO A 430 -11.29 -30.48 16.12
CA PRO A 430 -10.46 -31.47 16.82
C PRO A 430 -10.06 -32.68 15.96
N ASP A 431 -10.98 -33.16 15.12
CA ASP A 431 -10.86 -34.44 14.40
C ASP A 431 -10.54 -34.28 12.89
N GLN A 432 -10.24 -33.06 12.42
CA GLN A 432 -10.15 -32.77 10.98
C GLN A 432 -8.99 -31.81 10.65
N ALA A 433 -8.28 -32.09 9.55
CA ALA A 433 -7.13 -31.31 9.08
C ALA A 433 -7.50 -29.99 8.34
N TYR A 434 -8.79 -29.63 8.29
CA TYR A 434 -9.27 -28.41 7.61
C TYR A 434 -9.69 -27.31 8.61
N SER A 435 -9.68 -26.05 8.15
CA SER A 435 -10.07 -24.86 8.94
C SER A 435 -11.47 -25.00 9.54
N PHE A 436 -11.76 -24.32 10.65
CA PHE A 436 -13.09 -24.41 11.29
C PHE A 436 -14.24 -24.12 10.29
N SER A 437 -14.06 -23.12 9.42
CA SER A 437 -14.95 -22.79 8.30
C SER A 437 -15.18 -23.90 7.26
N GLY A 438 -14.32 -24.91 7.19
CA GLY A 438 -14.50 -26.10 6.35
C GLY A 438 -15.67 -26.98 6.81
N GLY A 439 -16.01 -26.95 8.11
CA GLY A 439 -17.13 -27.71 8.69
C GLY A 439 -18.51 -27.05 8.50
N TRP A 440 -18.54 -25.80 8.05
CA TRP A 440 -19.77 -25.01 7.94
C TRP A 440 -20.63 -25.36 6.72
N HIS A 441 -21.90 -24.95 6.73
CA HIS A 441 -22.79 -25.00 5.58
C HIS A 441 -22.30 -24.11 4.41
N SER A 442 -22.72 -24.45 3.19
CA SER A 442 -22.28 -23.77 1.96
C SER A 442 -22.59 -22.27 1.94
N LEU A 443 -23.71 -21.85 2.54
CA LEU A 443 -24.09 -20.43 2.63
C LEU A 443 -23.12 -19.64 3.52
N SER A 444 -22.79 -20.18 4.70
CA SER A 444 -21.80 -19.60 5.63
C SER A 444 -20.43 -19.43 4.97
N LYS A 445 -20.01 -20.42 4.15
CA LYS A 445 -18.77 -20.35 3.35
C LYS A 445 -18.79 -19.22 2.32
N VAL A 446 -19.90 -19.03 1.59
CA VAL A 446 -20.05 -17.91 0.64
C VAL A 446 -20.00 -16.56 1.35
N VAL A 447 -20.67 -16.43 2.51
CA VAL A 447 -20.60 -15.21 3.34
C VAL A 447 -19.16 -14.95 3.79
N LEU A 448 -18.44 -15.97 4.23
CA LEU A 448 -17.03 -15.84 4.63
C LEU A 448 -16.12 -15.39 3.46
N CYS A 449 -16.32 -15.92 2.25
CA CYS A 449 -15.61 -15.45 1.06
C CYS A 449 -15.87 -13.96 0.76
N ALA A 450 -17.11 -13.49 0.94
CA ALA A 450 -17.44 -12.07 0.79
C ALA A 450 -16.76 -11.20 1.88
N VAL A 451 -16.68 -11.70 3.12
CA VAL A 451 -15.95 -11.06 4.23
C VAL A 451 -14.45 -10.96 3.92
N MET A 452 -13.83 -12.01 3.38
CA MET A 452 -12.42 -11.98 2.95
C MET A 452 -12.18 -10.95 1.84
N LEU A 453 -13.03 -10.92 0.80
CA LEU A 453 -12.94 -9.94 -0.28
C LEU A 453 -13.09 -8.50 0.23
N ARG A 454 -14.05 -8.24 1.12
CA ARG A 454 -14.24 -6.93 1.76
C ARG A 454 -13.03 -6.57 2.63
N GLY A 455 -12.53 -7.52 3.41
CA GLY A 455 -11.34 -7.41 4.26
C GLY A 455 -10.09 -7.03 3.48
N ARG A 456 -9.85 -7.66 2.33
CA ARG A 456 -8.70 -7.36 1.46
C ARG A 456 -8.77 -5.97 0.83
N HIS A 457 -9.98 -5.45 0.57
CA HIS A 457 -10.17 -4.12 -0.02
C HIS A 457 -10.21 -2.96 1.01
N ARG A 458 -10.28 -3.23 2.32
CA ARG A 458 -10.37 -2.17 3.36
C ARG A 458 -9.15 -1.24 3.45
N SER A 459 -8.02 -1.66 2.88
CA SER A 459 -6.77 -0.91 2.83
C SER A 459 -6.60 -0.05 1.57
N LEU A 460 -7.53 -0.11 0.61
CA LEU A 460 -7.47 0.75 -0.57
C LEU A 460 -7.75 2.22 -0.19
N PRO A 461 -7.02 3.18 -0.77
CA PRO A 461 -7.30 4.60 -0.57
C PRO A 461 -8.64 4.98 -1.21
N VAL A 462 -9.36 5.93 -0.59
CA VAL A 462 -10.68 6.39 -1.08
C VAL A 462 -10.53 7.30 -2.30
N ALA A 463 -9.38 7.95 -2.45
CA ALA A 463 -9.01 8.79 -3.59
C ALA A 463 -7.79 8.21 -4.33
N ILE A 464 -7.68 8.49 -5.63
CA ILE A 464 -6.53 8.08 -6.45
C ILE A 464 -5.28 8.83 -5.97
N ASP A 465 -4.22 8.08 -5.69
CA ASP A 465 -2.95 8.63 -5.21
C ASP A 465 -2.23 9.42 -6.32
N LYS A 466 -1.55 10.51 -5.96
CA LYS A 466 -0.84 11.36 -6.93
C LYS A 466 0.20 10.59 -7.74
N ALA A 467 0.89 9.65 -7.11
CA ALA A 467 1.89 8.79 -7.76
C ALA A 467 1.32 7.89 -8.88
N ILE A 468 -0.01 7.85 -9.07
CA ILE A 468 -0.72 7.10 -10.11
C ILE A 468 -1.37 8.05 -11.13
N MET A 469 -1.53 9.34 -10.81
CA MET A 469 -2.10 10.32 -11.74
C MET A 469 -1.08 10.67 -12.84
N LEU A 470 -1.49 10.47 -14.10
CA LEU A 470 -0.70 10.88 -15.26
C LEU A 470 -0.53 12.41 -15.28
N PRO A 471 0.66 12.94 -15.64
CA PRO A 471 0.86 14.37 -15.79
C PRO A 471 -0.02 14.93 -16.92
N GLY A 472 -0.72 16.04 -16.64
CA GLY A 472 -1.58 16.73 -17.61
C GLY A 472 -2.41 17.86 -16.97
N ASP A 473 -3.03 18.67 -17.83
CA ASP A 473 -3.67 19.97 -17.55
C ASP A 473 -4.70 20.00 -16.40
N TYR A 474 -5.21 18.84 -15.98
CA TYR A 474 -6.09 18.74 -14.81
C TYR A 474 -5.29 18.78 -13.50
N LEU A 475 -4.21 18.00 -13.40
CA LEU A 475 -3.34 17.99 -12.22
C LEU A 475 -2.65 19.34 -12.04
N GLU A 476 -2.25 19.99 -13.14
CA GLU A 476 -1.68 21.34 -13.12
C GLU A 476 -2.66 22.37 -12.54
N ARG A 477 -3.93 22.37 -12.98
CA ARG A 477 -4.97 23.25 -12.42
C ARG A 477 -5.22 22.98 -10.94
N VAL A 478 -5.29 21.72 -10.54
CA VAL A 478 -5.48 21.32 -9.12
C VAL A 478 -4.33 21.81 -8.24
N GLU A 479 -3.09 21.81 -8.73
CA GLU A 479 -1.92 22.33 -8.03
C GLU A 479 -1.90 23.87 -7.95
N GLU A 480 -2.26 24.56 -9.03
CA GLU A 480 -2.35 26.03 -9.10
C GLU A 480 -3.47 26.58 -8.21
N GLU A 481 -4.63 25.92 -8.17
CA GLU A 481 -5.71 26.21 -7.21
C GLU A 481 -5.23 26.06 -5.76
N ASP A 482 -4.54 24.96 -5.44
CA ASP A 482 -3.99 24.75 -4.09
C ASP A 482 -2.90 25.77 -3.73
N ALA A 483 -2.17 26.30 -4.72
CA ALA A 483 -1.22 27.40 -4.52
C ALA A 483 -1.97 28.69 -4.16
N TYR A 484 -3.00 29.02 -4.95
CA TYR A 484 -3.83 30.21 -4.78
C TYR A 484 -4.53 30.23 -3.42
N ILE A 485 -5.22 29.16 -3.04
CA ILE A 485 -5.92 29.03 -1.74
C ILE A 485 -4.94 29.22 -0.56
N ARG A 486 -3.69 28.74 -0.68
CA ARG A 486 -2.66 28.94 0.36
C ARG A 486 -2.11 30.35 0.39
N MET A 487 -1.92 30.99 -0.76
CA MET A 487 -1.49 32.39 -0.85
C MET A 487 -2.55 33.33 -0.24
N GLU A 488 -3.81 33.15 -0.63
CA GLU A 488 -4.97 33.90 -0.12
C GLU A 488 -5.06 33.79 1.42
N ARG A 489 -5.02 32.58 1.98
CA ARG A 489 -5.06 32.37 3.44
C ARG A 489 -3.81 32.88 4.18
N SER A 490 -2.65 32.90 3.52
CA SER A 490 -1.42 33.49 4.10
C SER A 490 -1.56 35.01 4.23
N LEU A 491 -2.25 35.64 3.28
CA LEU A 491 -2.59 37.06 3.32
C LEU A 491 -3.68 37.34 4.37
N GLU A 492 -4.71 36.50 4.50
CA GLU A 492 -5.73 36.62 5.56
C GLU A 492 -5.11 36.54 6.97
N GLN A 493 -4.21 35.59 7.22
CA GLN A 493 -3.51 35.48 8.51
C GLN A 493 -2.56 36.64 8.80
N GLY A 494 -2.06 37.32 7.76
CA GLY A 494 -1.28 38.56 7.90
C GLY A 494 -2.13 39.75 8.33
N HIS A 495 -3.34 39.90 7.78
CA HIS A 495 -4.25 41.01 8.12
C HIS A 495 -4.94 40.83 9.49
N GLY A 496 -5.05 39.62 10.02
CA GLY A 496 -5.66 39.35 11.34
C GLY A 496 -4.80 39.65 12.57
N ASN A 497 -3.60 40.22 12.39
CA ASN A 497 -2.62 40.52 13.45
C ASN A 497 -2.20 42.01 13.49
N VAL A 498 -3.02 42.90 12.95
CA VAL A 498 -2.82 44.38 12.97
C VAL A 498 -3.88 45.02 13.86
#